data_AF-A0A803NHQ9-F1
#
_entry.id   AF-A0A803NHQ9-F1
#
_cell.length_a   1.000
_cell.length_b   1.000
_cell.length_c   1.000
_cell.angle_alpha   90.00
_cell.angle_beta   90.00
_cell.angle_gamma   90.00
#
_symmetry.space_group_name_H-M   'P 1'
#
loop_
_entity.id
_entity.type
_entity.pdbx_description
1 polymer ?
#
loop_
_entity_poly.entity_id
_entity_poly.type
_entity_poly.pdbx_seq_one_letter_code
_entity_poly.pdbx_strand_id
1 'polypeptide(L)'
;MEEESNQKLDVALKCCHNPISGIWWFFAIAACVKLLLIPSYHSTDFEVHRHWLAITNSLPLSQWYLDETSPWTLDYPPFFAYFERFLSIFAKLVDPQIVDLQKGLNYNSNTVIYFQRITVIVSDLCLLYGVFRLTKNLDSKRRKSIWVLVIWSPMLMIVDHLHFQYNGFLLGILLISLSYLEEGNDLMGGFVFAVLLCFKHLFAVAAPVYFVYLLRHYCWGGILRGFRRLSAMGTVVVAVFVAAFGPFVYYGQIQQVISRMFPFGRGLCHAYWAPNFWVLYIILDKGLAFFFRKLGFNIQTPAASFTGGLVGDSSPFAVLPRFKFGEIHSRGRLQDG
;
A
#
# COMPACT_ATOMS: atom_id res chain seq x y z
N MET A 1 42.17 -35.10 -18.66
CA MET A 1 41.57 -34.68 -19.94
C MET A 1 40.04 -34.77 -19.90
N GLU A 2 39.48 -35.89 -19.41
CA GLU A 2 38.03 -36.08 -19.23
C GLU A 2 37.44 -35.24 -18.08
N GLU A 3 38.21 -35.07 -17.00
CA GLU A 3 37.83 -34.25 -15.83
C GLU A 3 37.80 -32.74 -16.15
N GLU A 4 38.74 -32.28 -16.98
CA GLU A 4 38.81 -30.89 -17.45
C GLU A 4 37.72 -30.57 -18.49
N SER A 5 37.32 -31.58 -19.27
CA SER A 5 36.16 -31.53 -20.18
C SER A 5 34.86 -31.39 -19.38
N ASN A 6 34.66 -32.20 -18.34
CA ASN A 6 33.47 -32.12 -17.48
C ASN A 6 33.39 -30.80 -16.71
N GLN A 7 34.52 -30.26 -16.26
CA GLN A 7 34.57 -28.96 -15.59
C GLN A 7 34.28 -27.79 -16.54
N LYS A 8 34.75 -27.85 -17.80
CA LYS A 8 34.37 -26.89 -18.85
C LYS A 8 32.90 -27.02 -19.25
N LEU A 9 32.35 -28.23 -19.29
CA LEU A 9 30.94 -28.50 -19.58
C LEU A 9 30.03 -27.99 -18.45
N ASP A 10 30.42 -28.17 -17.17
CA ASP A 10 29.69 -27.65 -16.01
C ASP A 10 29.74 -26.11 -15.92
N VAL A 11 30.86 -25.49 -16.31
CA VAL A 11 30.98 -24.03 -16.42
C VAL A 11 30.14 -23.51 -17.60
N ALA A 12 30.10 -24.22 -18.73
CA ALA A 12 29.27 -23.89 -19.88
C ALA A 12 27.76 -24.07 -19.58
N LEU A 13 27.38 -25.12 -18.86
CA LEU A 13 25.99 -25.38 -18.43
C LEU A 13 25.52 -24.38 -17.36
N LYS A 14 26.40 -23.95 -16.44
CA LYS A 14 26.12 -22.80 -15.54
C LYS A 14 25.94 -21.49 -16.30
N CYS A 15 26.56 -21.34 -17.47
CA CYS A 15 26.40 -20.17 -18.34
C CYS A 15 25.04 -20.15 -19.08
N CYS A 16 24.39 -21.30 -19.28
CA CYS A 16 23.17 -21.44 -20.08
C CYS A 16 21.85 -21.03 -19.38
N HIS A 17 21.88 -20.55 -18.13
CA HIS A 17 20.66 -20.10 -17.46
C HIS A 17 20.83 -18.71 -16.86
N ASN A 18 20.83 -17.70 -17.75
CA ASN A 18 20.82 -16.30 -17.37
C ASN A 18 19.57 -16.03 -16.49
N PRO A 19 19.74 -15.74 -15.17
CA PRO A 19 18.62 -15.52 -14.26
C PRO A 19 17.70 -14.38 -14.72
N ILE A 20 18.25 -13.41 -15.45
CA ILE A 20 17.50 -12.29 -16.04
C ILE A 20 16.53 -12.84 -17.09
N SER A 21 16.99 -13.67 -18.03
CA SER A 21 16.09 -14.27 -19.03
C SER A 21 15.01 -15.14 -18.36
N GLY A 22 15.37 -15.88 -17.31
CA GLY A 22 14.43 -16.71 -16.57
C GLY A 22 13.28 -15.90 -15.95
N ILE A 23 13.59 -14.85 -15.18
CA ILE A 23 12.55 -14.08 -14.47
C ILE A 23 11.60 -13.34 -15.43
N TRP A 24 12.12 -12.88 -16.58
CA TRP A 24 11.30 -12.27 -17.63
C TRP A 24 10.25 -13.22 -18.19
N TRP A 25 10.55 -14.52 -18.33
CA TRP A 25 9.54 -15.50 -18.76
C TRP A 25 8.42 -15.66 -17.73
N PHE A 26 8.76 -15.75 -16.44
CA PHE A 26 7.73 -15.82 -15.37
C PHE A 26 6.84 -14.58 -15.37
N PHE A 27 7.44 -13.41 -15.55
CA PHE A 27 6.71 -12.15 -15.62
C PHE A 27 5.85 -12.04 -16.87
N ALA A 28 6.37 -12.39 -18.04
CA ALA A 28 5.64 -12.31 -19.30
C ALA A 28 4.38 -13.18 -19.27
N ILE A 29 4.48 -14.42 -18.74
CA ILE A 29 3.30 -15.29 -18.62
C ILE A 29 2.30 -14.70 -17.61
N ALA A 30 2.76 -14.19 -16.46
CA ALA A 30 1.88 -13.52 -15.50
C ALA A 30 1.20 -12.29 -16.11
N ALA A 31 1.93 -11.49 -16.91
CA ALA A 31 1.40 -10.34 -17.62
C ALA A 31 0.34 -10.75 -18.66
N CYS A 32 0.56 -11.83 -19.41
CA CYS A 32 -0.46 -12.38 -20.31
C CYS A 32 -1.74 -12.76 -19.57
N VAL A 33 -1.63 -13.42 -18.42
CA VAL A 33 -2.79 -13.74 -17.58
C VAL A 33 -3.49 -12.46 -17.12
N LYS A 34 -2.74 -11.46 -16.66
CA LYS A 34 -3.29 -10.16 -16.22
C LYS A 34 -3.99 -9.40 -17.35
N LEU A 35 -3.46 -9.47 -18.58
CA LEU A 35 -4.10 -8.91 -19.77
C LEU A 35 -5.43 -9.59 -20.08
N LEU A 36 -5.52 -10.91 -19.91
CA LEU A 36 -6.78 -11.65 -20.04
C LEU A 36 -7.82 -11.29 -18.96
N LEU A 37 -7.37 -10.73 -17.82
CA LEU A 37 -8.25 -10.27 -16.74
C LEU A 37 -8.78 -8.84 -16.95
N ILE A 38 -8.36 -8.10 -17.99
CA ILE A 38 -8.85 -6.75 -18.25
C ILE A 38 -10.39 -6.61 -18.22
N PRO A 39 -11.19 -7.49 -18.87
CA PRO A 39 -12.65 -7.34 -18.89
C PRO A 39 -13.34 -7.76 -17.57
N SER A 40 -12.58 -8.19 -16.57
CA SER A 40 -13.13 -8.63 -15.28
C SER A 40 -13.64 -7.46 -14.43
N TYR A 41 -14.47 -7.82 -13.44
CA TYR A 41 -14.96 -6.91 -12.40
C TYR A 41 -13.84 -6.05 -11.77
N HIS A 42 -14.17 -4.81 -11.41
CA HIS A 42 -13.32 -3.91 -10.61
C HIS A 42 -14.09 -3.34 -9.42
N SER A 43 -13.39 -3.02 -8.33
CA SER A 43 -14.01 -2.45 -7.13
C SER A 43 -14.23 -0.94 -7.23
N THR A 44 -14.71 -0.33 -6.15
CA THR A 44 -14.77 1.12 -5.98
C THR A 44 -13.39 1.79 -6.10
N ASP A 45 -12.30 1.09 -5.79
CA ASP A 45 -10.94 1.62 -5.86
C ASP A 45 -10.55 2.04 -7.29
N PHE A 46 -11.17 1.43 -8.30
CA PHE A 46 -11.03 1.85 -9.70
C PHE A 46 -11.44 3.31 -9.92
N GLU A 47 -12.60 3.71 -9.38
CA GLU A 47 -13.08 5.09 -9.45
C GLU A 47 -12.29 6.01 -8.51
N VAL A 48 -11.81 5.49 -7.37
CA VAL A 48 -10.93 6.25 -6.46
C VAL A 48 -9.65 6.67 -7.19
N HIS A 49 -8.94 5.74 -7.81
CA HIS A 49 -7.73 6.04 -8.56
C HIS A 49 -8.00 6.88 -9.80
N ARG A 50 -9.14 6.66 -10.50
CA ARG A 50 -9.55 7.57 -11.58
C ARG A 50 -9.69 9.00 -11.08
N HIS A 51 -10.34 9.19 -9.92
CA HIS A 51 -10.53 10.50 -9.32
C HIS A 51 -9.21 11.14 -8.92
N TRP A 52 -8.25 10.36 -8.40
CA TRP A 52 -6.92 10.88 -8.07
C TRP A 52 -6.14 11.32 -9.32
N LEU A 53 -6.27 10.62 -10.45
CA LEU A 53 -5.74 11.09 -11.73
C LEU A 53 -6.35 12.45 -12.11
N ALA A 54 -7.66 12.64 -11.91
CA ALA A 54 -8.34 13.90 -12.23
C ALA A 54 -7.95 15.04 -11.28
N ILE A 55 -7.93 14.82 -9.97
CA ILE A 55 -7.45 15.78 -8.96
C ILE A 55 -6.06 16.24 -9.33
N THR A 56 -5.15 15.29 -9.49
CA THR A 56 -3.75 15.61 -9.69
C THR A 56 -3.51 16.26 -11.03
N ASN A 57 -4.25 15.94 -12.10
CA ASN A 57 -4.12 16.59 -13.42
C ASN A 57 -4.71 18.00 -13.48
N SER A 58 -5.93 18.14 -12.97
CA SER A 58 -6.80 19.30 -13.25
C SER A 58 -6.67 20.41 -12.21
N LEU A 59 -6.19 20.10 -11.00
CA LEU A 59 -6.05 21.08 -9.92
C LEU A 59 -4.59 21.49 -9.69
N PRO A 60 -4.35 22.74 -9.26
CA PRO A 60 -3.05 23.13 -8.74
C PRO A 60 -2.71 22.35 -7.46
N LEU A 61 -1.43 22.21 -7.17
CA LEU A 61 -0.94 21.47 -5.99
C LEU A 61 -1.58 21.94 -4.68
N SER A 62 -1.85 23.25 -4.57
CA SER A 62 -2.52 23.91 -3.45
C SER A 62 -4.00 23.55 -3.28
N GLN A 63 -4.54 22.60 -4.06
CA GLN A 63 -5.92 22.12 -3.95
C GLN A 63 -6.05 20.59 -3.92
N TRP A 64 -4.95 19.83 -4.07
CA TRP A 64 -5.01 18.36 -4.20
C TRP A 64 -5.70 17.64 -3.04
N TYR A 65 -5.44 18.05 -1.80
CA TYR A 65 -6.05 17.42 -0.62
C TYR A 65 -7.33 18.13 -0.12
N LEU A 66 -7.71 19.24 -0.77
CA LEU A 66 -8.88 20.03 -0.43
C LEU A 66 -10.10 19.71 -1.31
N ASP A 67 -9.91 19.01 -2.44
CA ASP A 67 -11.02 18.62 -3.30
C ASP A 67 -12.01 17.70 -2.57
N GLU A 68 -13.29 18.03 -2.72
CA GLU A 68 -14.44 17.27 -2.19
C GLU A 68 -15.50 17.05 -3.27
N THR A 69 -15.14 17.21 -4.55
CA THR A 69 -16.01 16.96 -5.70
C THR A 69 -16.59 15.54 -5.68
N SER A 70 -15.85 14.60 -5.10
CA SER A 70 -16.21 13.19 -4.96
C SER A 70 -15.99 12.73 -3.51
N PRO A 71 -16.74 11.72 -3.01
CA PRO A 71 -16.39 11.06 -1.76
C PRO A 71 -15.00 10.41 -1.78
N TRP A 72 -14.45 10.14 -2.97
CA TRP A 72 -13.15 9.49 -3.17
C TRP A 72 -11.99 10.49 -3.11
N THR A 73 -11.82 11.12 -1.95
CA THR A 73 -10.77 12.12 -1.75
C THR A 73 -9.37 11.51 -1.75
N LEU A 74 -8.36 12.29 -2.09
CA LEU A 74 -6.95 11.87 -2.05
C LEU A 74 -6.50 11.58 -0.61
N ASP A 75 -6.23 10.30 -0.30
CA ASP A 75 -5.92 9.84 1.07
C ASP A 75 -4.54 9.16 1.21
N TYR A 76 -3.78 9.04 0.12
CA TYR A 76 -2.41 8.54 0.14
C TYR A 76 -1.39 9.67 0.36
N PRO A 77 -0.19 9.35 0.87
CA PRO A 77 0.84 10.35 1.06
C PRO A 77 1.38 10.93 -0.28
N PRO A 78 2.05 12.10 -0.22
CA PRO A 78 2.33 12.90 -1.40
C PRO A 78 3.06 12.24 -2.56
N PHE A 79 4.00 11.32 -2.33
CA PHE A 79 4.70 10.68 -3.45
C PHE A 79 3.78 9.82 -4.30
N PHE A 80 2.74 9.22 -3.71
CA PHE A 80 1.74 8.53 -4.50
C PHE A 80 0.87 9.51 -5.30
N ALA A 81 0.53 10.67 -4.72
CA ALA A 81 -0.16 11.72 -5.46
C ALA A 81 0.67 12.23 -6.66
N TYR A 82 1.99 12.37 -6.49
CA TYR A 82 2.88 12.70 -7.61
C TYR A 82 2.99 11.56 -8.64
N PHE A 83 2.89 10.31 -8.22
CA PHE A 83 2.80 9.17 -9.14
C PHE A 83 1.50 9.20 -9.94
N GLU A 84 0.36 9.47 -9.31
CA GLU A 84 -0.92 9.71 -10.01
C GLU A 84 -0.83 10.91 -10.94
N ARG A 85 -0.18 12.01 -10.53
CA ARG A 85 0.09 13.15 -11.42
C ARG A 85 0.87 12.71 -12.66
N PHE A 86 1.91 11.90 -12.50
CA PHE A 86 2.71 11.38 -13.61
C PHE A 86 1.85 10.52 -14.55
N LEU A 87 1.08 9.57 -14.02
CA LEU A 87 0.16 8.75 -14.81
C LEU A 87 -0.90 9.59 -15.53
N SER A 88 -1.40 10.64 -14.88
CA SER A 88 -2.46 11.50 -15.42
C SER A 88 -2.05 12.22 -16.72
N ILE A 89 -0.74 12.44 -16.92
CA ILE A 89 -0.21 13.01 -18.17
C ILE A 89 -0.57 12.09 -19.34
N PHE A 90 -0.36 10.79 -19.18
CA PHE A 90 -0.69 9.79 -20.20
C PHE A 90 -2.20 9.55 -20.28
N ALA A 91 -2.90 9.54 -19.14
CA ALA A 91 -4.35 9.40 -19.09
C ALA A 91 -5.05 10.45 -19.97
N LYS A 92 -4.63 11.72 -19.84
CA LYS A 92 -5.16 12.84 -20.64
C LYS A 92 -4.93 12.67 -22.14
N LEU A 93 -3.83 12.05 -22.54
CA LEU A 93 -3.51 11.79 -23.95
C LEU A 93 -4.36 10.64 -24.52
N VAL A 94 -4.65 9.63 -23.71
CA VAL A 94 -5.48 8.48 -24.11
C VAL A 94 -6.95 8.86 -24.18
N ASP A 95 -7.46 9.50 -23.14
CA ASP A 95 -8.84 9.95 -23.06
C ASP A 95 -8.95 11.13 -22.05
N PRO A 96 -9.18 12.36 -22.53
CA PRO A 96 -9.29 13.53 -21.67
C PRO A 96 -10.37 13.44 -20.59
N GLN A 97 -11.40 12.60 -20.77
CA GLN A 97 -12.47 12.45 -19.79
C GLN A 97 -12.01 11.70 -18.53
N ILE A 98 -10.95 10.90 -18.60
CA ILE A 98 -10.37 10.20 -17.43
C ILE A 98 -9.96 11.19 -16.34
N VAL A 99 -9.38 12.32 -16.76
CA VAL A 99 -8.81 13.34 -15.87
C VAL A 99 -9.76 14.52 -15.62
N ASP A 100 -10.99 14.47 -16.14
CA ASP A 100 -12.00 15.48 -15.85
C ASP A 100 -12.62 15.23 -14.47
N LEU A 101 -12.71 16.27 -13.65
CA LEU A 101 -13.19 16.18 -12.26
C LEU A 101 -14.69 15.88 -12.15
N GLN A 102 -15.49 16.34 -13.11
CA GLN A 102 -16.96 16.28 -13.04
C GLN A 102 -17.50 15.27 -14.03
N LYS A 103 -17.07 15.36 -15.30
CA LYS A 103 -17.50 14.46 -16.37
C LYS A 103 -16.85 13.08 -16.27
N GLY A 104 -15.74 12.96 -15.55
CA GLY A 104 -15.07 11.70 -15.28
C GLY A 104 -15.72 10.86 -14.19
N LEU A 105 -16.63 11.41 -13.39
CA LEU A 105 -17.26 10.69 -12.27
C LEU A 105 -18.05 9.48 -12.77
N ASN A 106 -17.72 8.30 -12.25
CA ASN A 106 -18.31 7.01 -12.65
C ASN A 106 -18.17 6.73 -14.15
N TYR A 107 -17.17 7.31 -14.81
CA TYR A 107 -16.90 7.08 -16.22
C TYR A 107 -16.44 5.64 -16.46
N ASN A 108 -17.16 4.91 -17.31
CA ASN A 108 -16.96 3.46 -17.50
C ASN A 108 -16.67 3.09 -18.98
N SER A 109 -15.93 3.94 -19.68
CA SER A 109 -15.49 3.63 -21.04
C SER A 109 -14.40 2.55 -21.03
N ASN A 110 -14.30 1.78 -22.13
CA ASN A 110 -13.20 0.85 -22.32
C ASN A 110 -11.82 1.53 -22.23
N THR A 111 -11.72 2.79 -22.65
CA THR A 111 -10.46 3.58 -22.60
C THR A 111 -9.90 3.69 -21.17
N VAL A 112 -10.75 4.01 -20.19
CA VAL A 112 -10.32 4.11 -18.78
C VAL A 112 -9.98 2.75 -18.20
N ILE A 113 -10.74 1.70 -18.54
CA ILE A 113 -10.49 0.31 -18.12
C ILE A 113 -9.12 -0.15 -18.63
N TYR A 114 -8.86 0.00 -19.93
CA TYR A 114 -7.57 -0.37 -20.50
C TYR A 114 -6.43 0.45 -19.89
N PHE A 115 -6.58 1.78 -19.80
CA PHE A 115 -5.55 2.65 -19.26
C PHE A 115 -5.13 2.21 -17.85
N GLN A 116 -6.10 2.13 -16.94
CA GLN A 116 -5.85 1.78 -15.54
C GLN A 116 -5.29 0.37 -15.38
N ARG A 117 -5.84 -0.64 -16.07
CA ARG A 117 -5.34 -2.02 -15.97
C ARG A 117 -3.90 -2.13 -16.49
N ILE A 118 -3.58 -1.43 -17.57
CA ILE A 118 -2.24 -1.42 -18.14
C ILE A 118 -1.26 -0.71 -17.19
N THR A 119 -1.61 0.41 -16.57
CA THR A 119 -0.71 1.11 -15.64
C THR A 119 -0.33 0.25 -14.44
N VAL A 120 -1.28 -0.53 -13.90
CA VAL A 120 -0.99 -1.50 -12.82
C VAL A 120 -0.02 -2.58 -13.30
N ILE A 121 -0.27 -3.21 -14.46
CA ILE A 121 0.63 -4.25 -15.03
C ILE A 121 2.03 -3.68 -15.29
N VAL A 122 2.13 -2.47 -15.84
CA VAL A 122 3.42 -1.81 -16.11
C VAL A 122 4.15 -1.51 -14.79
N SER A 123 3.43 -1.08 -13.75
CA SER A 123 4.02 -0.77 -12.45
C SER A 123 4.62 -2.01 -11.74
N ASP A 124 4.14 -3.22 -12.07
CA ASP A 124 4.71 -4.48 -11.58
C ASP A 124 6.15 -4.74 -12.05
N LEU A 125 6.67 -3.98 -13.01
CA LEU A 125 8.10 -3.99 -13.34
C LEU A 125 8.95 -3.62 -12.11
N CYS A 126 8.42 -2.82 -11.18
CA CYS A 126 9.08 -2.54 -9.91
C CYS A 126 9.12 -3.80 -9.01
N LEU A 127 8.02 -4.58 -8.96
CA LEU A 127 7.98 -5.87 -8.27
C LEU A 127 9.00 -6.85 -8.88
N LEU A 128 9.01 -6.94 -10.21
CA LEU A 128 9.95 -7.78 -10.95
C LEU A 128 11.40 -7.45 -10.59
N TYR A 129 11.75 -6.16 -10.59
CA TYR A 129 13.09 -5.70 -10.25
C TYR A 129 13.45 -5.98 -8.78
N GLY A 130 12.53 -5.72 -7.85
CA GLY A 130 12.72 -6.02 -6.43
C GLY A 130 12.96 -7.51 -6.17
N VAL A 131 12.15 -8.39 -6.76
CA VAL A 131 12.31 -9.84 -6.68
C VAL A 131 13.62 -10.30 -7.31
N PHE A 132 13.98 -9.77 -8.48
CA PHE A 132 15.27 -10.07 -9.12
C PHE A 132 16.43 -9.75 -8.19
N ARG A 133 16.45 -8.53 -7.62
CA ARG A 133 17.52 -8.10 -6.72
C ARG A 133 17.65 -8.96 -5.48
N LEU A 134 16.55 -9.28 -4.83
CA LEU A 134 16.54 -10.09 -3.61
C LEU A 134 17.02 -11.53 -3.88
N THR A 135 16.76 -12.05 -5.08
CA THR A 135 17.00 -13.46 -5.39
C THR A 135 18.27 -13.72 -6.21
N LYS A 136 18.99 -12.68 -6.66
CA LYS A 136 20.15 -12.82 -7.56
C LYS A 136 21.27 -13.70 -6.99
N ASN A 137 21.45 -13.70 -5.67
CA ASN A 137 22.51 -14.45 -4.99
C ASN A 137 22.03 -15.80 -4.43
N LEU A 138 20.76 -16.16 -4.61
CA LEU A 138 20.20 -17.42 -4.12
C LEU A 138 20.46 -18.56 -5.11
N ASP A 139 20.43 -19.80 -4.62
CA ASP A 139 20.45 -20.99 -5.46
C ASP A 139 19.22 -21.06 -6.38
N SER A 140 19.32 -21.81 -7.48
CA SER A 140 18.28 -21.83 -8.49
C SER A 140 16.93 -22.33 -7.97
N LYS A 141 16.90 -23.22 -6.98
CA LYS A 141 15.64 -23.79 -6.47
C LYS A 141 14.91 -22.75 -5.64
N ARG A 142 15.58 -22.16 -4.64
CA ARG A 142 15.01 -21.08 -3.82
C ARG A 142 14.58 -19.88 -4.66
N ARG A 143 15.43 -19.46 -5.60
CA ARG A 143 15.14 -18.35 -6.51
C ARG A 143 13.85 -18.57 -7.31
N LYS A 144 13.73 -19.72 -7.99
CA LYS A 144 12.53 -20.05 -8.78
C LYS A 144 11.29 -20.18 -7.89
N SER A 145 11.41 -20.76 -6.69
CA SER A 145 10.30 -20.81 -5.72
C SER A 145 9.79 -19.42 -5.35
N ILE A 146 10.68 -18.48 -5.04
CA ILE A 146 10.30 -17.09 -4.71
C ILE A 146 9.66 -16.40 -5.92
N TRP A 147 10.19 -16.60 -7.13
CA TRP A 147 9.60 -16.02 -8.34
C TRP A 147 8.15 -16.46 -8.53
N VAL A 148 7.88 -17.77 -8.39
CA VAL A 148 6.51 -18.30 -8.46
C VAL A 148 5.65 -17.72 -7.33
N LEU A 149 6.11 -17.77 -6.08
CA LEU A 149 5.30 -17.34 -4.94
C LEU A 149 4.96 -15.85 -4.96
N VAL A 150 5.84 -14.99 -5.49
CA VAL A 150 5.65 -13.54 -5.47
C VAL A 150 5.06 -13.02 -6.78
N ILE A 151 5.65 -13.34 -7.94
CA ILE A 151 5.19 -12.82 -9.25
C ILE A 151 3.83 -13.42 -9.62
N TRP A 152 3.60 -14.69 -9.26
CA TRP A 152 2.32 -15.38 -9.48
C TRP A 152 1.47 -15.47 -8.21
N SER A 153 1.71 -14.60 -7.23
CA SER A 153 0.91 -14.56 -6.01
C SER A 153 -0.57 -14.39 -6.37
N PRO A 154 -1.45 -15.35 -6.05
CA PRO A 154 -2.88 -15.22 -6.35
C PRO A 154 -3.49 -14.05 -5.59
N MET A 155 -2.97 -13.71 -4.41
CA MET A 155 -3.45 -12.59 -3.60
C MET A 155 -3.12 -11.24 -4.24
N LEU A 156 -1.88 -11.06 -4.73
CA LEU A 156 -1.54 -9.85 -5.49
C LEU A 156 -2.34 -9.77 -6.79
N MET A 157 -2.52 -10.91 -7.47
CA MET A 157 -3.32 -10.96 -8.69
C MET A 157 -4.76 -10.47 -8.46
N ILE A 158 -5.41 -10.97 -7.40
CA ILE A 158 -6.78 -10.57 -7.05
C ILE A 158 -6.84 -9.10 -6.63
N VAL A 159 -5.95 -8.66 -5.72
CA VAL A 159 -6.05 -7.32 -5.15
C VAL A 159 -5.65 -6.24 -6.16
N ASP A 160 -4.65 -6.46 -7.00
CA ASP A 160 -4.19 -5.43 -7.93
C ASP A 160 -4.92 -5.48 -9.27
N HIS A 161 -5.20 -6.68 -9.81
CA HIS A 161 -5.69 -6.83 -11.18
C HIS A 161 -7.17 -7.23 -11.30
N LEU A 162 -7.82 -7.67 -10.22
CA LEU A 162 -9.28 -7.74 -10.16
C LEU A 162 -9.82 -6.53 -9.40
N HIS A 163 -9.49 -6.40 -8.11
CA HIS A 163 -10.00 -5.34 -7.24
C HIS A 163 -9.57 -3.92 -7.68
N PHE A 164 -8.33 -3.77 -8.18
CA PHE A 164 -7.69 -2.53 -8.65
C PHE A 164 -6.91 -1.77 -7.58
N GLN A 165 -5.61 -2.09 -7.45
CA GLN A 165 -4.66 -1.42 -6.56
C GLN A 165 -3.23 -1.50 -7.12
N TYR A 166 -2.31 -0.71 -6.55
CA TYR A 166 -0.88 -0.70 -6.92
C TYR A 166 0.01 -1.38 -5.86
N ASN A 167 -0.43 -2.49 -5.24
CA ASN A 167 0.33 -3.11 -4.15
C ASN A 167 1.61 -3.80 -4.63
N GLY A 168 1.60 -4.42 -5.80
CA GLY A 168 2.77 -5.05 -6.42
C GLY A 168 3.89 -4.05 -6.62
N PHE A 169 3.57 -2.87 -7.13
CA PHE A 169 4.50 -1.73 -7.22
C PHE A 169 5.12 -1.37 -5.86
N LEU A 170 4.28 -1.15 -4.84
CA LEU A 170 4.73 -0.77 -3.49
C LEU A 170 5.56 -1.89 -2.82
N LEU A 171 5.17 -3.14 -2.99
CA LEU A 171 5.92 -4.30 -2.54
C LEU A 171 7.27 -4.40 -3.25
N GLY A 172 7.33 -4.06 -4.54
CA GLY A 172 8.58 -3.94 -5.28
C GLY A 172 9.56 -2.97 -4.63
N ILE A 173 9.09 -1.77 -4.26
CA ILE A 173 9.91 -0.77 -3.52
C ILE A 173 10.39 -1.36 -2.18
N LEU A 174 9.52 -2.06 -1.44
CA LEU A 174 9.92 -2.73 -0.19
C LEU A 174 11.03 -3.77 -0.42
N LEU A 175 10.91 -4.62 -1.45
CA LEU A 175 11.90 -5.64 -1.76
C LEU A 175 13.23 -5.02 -2.21
N ILE A 176 13.19 -3.90 -2.94
CA ILE A 176 14.39 -3.13 -3.30
C ILE A 176 15.08 -2.61 -2.03
N SER A 177 14.32 -2.02 -1.10
CA SER A 177 14.83 -1.57 0.20
C SER A 177 15.53 -2.72 0.95
N LEU A 178 14.84 -3.85 1.13
CA LEU A 178 15.39 -5.03 1.80
C LEU A 178 16.65 -5.55 1.12
N SER A 179 16.69 -5.56 -0.21
CA SER A 179 17.88 -6.02 -0.96
C SER A 179 19.11 -5.14 -0.70
N TYR A 180 18.94 -3.83 -0.48
CA TYR A 180 20.06 -2.97 -0.08
C TYR A 180 20.53 -3.24 1.35
N LEU A 181 19.62 -3.55 2.27
CA LEU A 181 19.97 -3.94 3.64
C LEU A 181 20.77 -5.26 3.63
N GLU A 182 20.34 -6.25 2.85
CA GLU A 182 21.06 -7.53 2.70
C GLU A 182 22.46 -7.37 2.11
N GLU A 183 22.66 -6.39 1.23
CA GLU A 183 23.97 -6.04 0.65
C GLU A 183 24.85 -5.21 1.60
N GLY A 184 24.34 -4.85 2.79
CA GLY A 184 25.03 -3.98 3.75
C GLY A 184 25.03 -2.49 3.37
N ASN A 185 24.27 -2.10 2.34
CA ASN A 185 24.05 -0.69 2.00
C ASN A 185 22.84 -0.14 2.77
N ASP A 186 23.00 -0.07 4.09
CA ASP A 186 21.94 0.33 5.02
C ASP A 186 21.34 1.70 4.70
N LEU A 187 22.18 2.67 4.32
CA LEU A 187 21.76 4.04 4.01
C LEU A 187 20.79 4.08 2.83
N MET A 188 21.08 3.31 1.77
CA MET A 188 20.20 3.20 0.62
C MET A 188 18.93 2.41 0.93
N GLY A 189 19.02 1.34 1.74
CA GLY A 189 17.83 0.62 2.20
C GLY A 189 16.89 1.53 3.00
N GLY A 190 17.44 2.29 3.95
CA GLY A 190 16.68 3.29 4.72
C GLY A 190 16.09 4.41 3.85
N PHE A 191 16.82 4.89 2.84
CA PHE A 191 16.32 5.86 1.86
C PHE A 191 15.11 5.32 1.10
N VAL A 192 15.23 4.13 0.50
CA VAL A 192 14.14 3.52 -0.29
C VAL A 192 12.94 3.20 0.60
N PHE A 193 13.15 2.78 1.85
CA PHE A 193 12.06 2.60 2.81
C PHE A 193 11.37 3.91 3.17
N ALA A 194 12.11 5.01 3.37
CA ALA A 194 11.50 6.32 3.62
C ALA A 194 10.66 6.79 2.43
N VAL A 195 11.12 6.52 1.20
CA VAL A 195 10.34 6.76 -0.04
C VAL A 195 9.06 5.94 -0.01
N LEU A 196 9.12 4.64 0.33
CA LEU A 196 7.94 3.78 0.45
C LEU A 196 6.91 4.33 1.46
N LEU A 197 7.35 4.83 2.61
CA LEU A 197 6.44 5.44 3.59
C LEU A 197 5.71 6.67 3.02
N CYS A 198 6.37 7.43 2.16
CA CYS A 198 5.79 8.59 1.45
C CYS A 198 4.91 8.19 0.26
N PHE A 199 4.95 6.93 -0.18
CA PHE A 199 4.00 6.35 -1.13
C PHE A 199 2.78 5.71 -0.44
N LYS A 200 2.99 5.03 0.68
CA LYS A 200 1.90 4.37 1.42
C LYS A 200 2.25 4.28 2.91
N HIS A 201 1.50 5.02 3.72
CA HIS A 201 1.73 5.11 5.17
C HIS A 201 1.47 3.78 5.91
N LEU A 202 0.78 2.81 5.30
CA LEU A 202 0.53 1.48 5.89
C LEU A 202 1.83 0.74 6.22
N PHE A 203 2.92 0.98 5.49
CA PHE A 203 4.23 0.39 5.78
C PHE A 203 4.89 0.95 7.04
N ALA A 204 4.33 2.00 7.66
CA ALA A 204 4.82 2.53 8.93
C ALA A 204 4.79 1.49 10.06
N VAL A 205 3.94 0.45 9.95
CA VAL A 205 3.93 -0.70 10.89
C VAL A 205 5.29 -1.43 10.89
N ALA A 206 6.03 -1.43 9.77
CA ALA A 206 7.36 -2.01 9.69
C ALA A 206 8.47 -1.06 10.18
N ALA A 207 8.19 0.24 10.38
CA ALA A 207 9.20 1.23 10.73
C ALA A 207 9.93 0.93 12.06
N PRO A 208 9.27 0.44 13.14
CA PRO A 208 9.99 0.05 14.36
C PRO A 208 11.01 -1.06 14.13
N VAL A 209 10.70 -2.04 13.28
CA VAL A 209 11.61 -3.15 12.94
C VAL A 209 12.81 -2.62 12.15
N TYR A 210 12.56 -1.78 11.14
CA TYR A 210 13.62 -1.09 10.39
C TYR A 210 14.51 -0.25 11.31
N PHE A 211 13.92 0.50 12.23
CA PHE A 211 14.66 1.34 13.17
C PHE A 211 15.59 0.51 14.06
N VAL A 212 15.09 -0.56 14.68
CA VAL A 212 15.88 -1.45 15.54
C VAL A 212 16.99 -2.14 14.73
N TYR A 213 16.67 -2.61 13.52
CA TYR A 213 17.66 -3.21 12.61
C TYR A 213 18.77 -2.22 12.27
N LEU A 214 18.44 -1.02 11.79
CA LEU A 214 19.42 0.00 11.40
C LEU A 214 20.22 0.51 12.61
N LEU A 215 19.59 0.66 13.77
CA LEU A 215 20.30 1.06 14.99
C LEU A 215 21.34 0.02 15.40
N ARG A 216 21.00 -1.27 15.31
CA ARG A 216 21.90 -2.36 15.69
C ARG A 216 22.93 -2.70 14.61
N HIS A 217 22.55 -2.67 13.34
CA HIS A 217 23.39 -3.10 12.23
C HIS A 217 24.24 -1.94 11.69
N TYR A 218 23.58 -0.85 11.29
CA TYR A 218 24.25 0.28 10.67
C TYR A 218 25.02 1.12 11.69
N CYS A 219 24.42 1.42 12.84
CA CYS A 219 25.02 2.33 13.82
C CYS A 219 26.01 1.67 14.80
N TRP A 220 26.35 0.38 14.60
CA TRP A 220 27.32 -0.31 15.44
C TRP A 220 28.77 0.14 15.20
N GLY A 221 29.64 -0.03 16.20
CA GLY A 221 31.08 0.25 16.09
C GLY A 221 31.56 1.53 16.78
N GLY A 222 30.98 1.86 17.93
CA GLY A 222 31.41 2.95 18.83
C GLY A 222 30.51 4.19 18.80
N ILE A 223 30.46 4.95 19.91
CA ILE A 223 29.51 6.07 20.11
C ILE A 223 29.61 7.12 19.00
N LEU A 224 30.82 7.60 18.69
CA LEU A 224 31.01 8.66 17.70
C LEU A 224 30.64 8.21 16.27
N ARG A 225 31.05 6.99 15.89
CA ARG A 225 30.76 6.42 14.57
C ARG A 225 29.27 6.12 14.42
N GLY A 226 28.66 5.55 15.46
CA GLY A 226 27.23 5.27 15.52
C GLY A 226 26.39 6.54 15.43
N PHE A 227 26.74 7.58 16.20
CA PHE A 227 26.05 8.87 16.15
C PHE A 227 26.15 9.53 14.75
N ARG A 228 27.33 9.50 14.13
CA ARG A 228 27.51 10.02 12.76
C ARG A 228 26.64 9.28 11.74
N ARG A 229 26.59 7.94 11.81
CA ARG A 229 25.78 7.10 10.92
C ARG A 229 24.28 7.31 11.16
N LEU A 230 23.86 7.38 12.42
CA LEU A 230 22.48 7.69 12.80
C LEU A 230 22.07 9.07 12.27
N SER A 231 22.93 10.08 12.42
CA SER A 231 22.69 11.42 11.90
C SER A 231 22.58 11.44 10.37
N ALA A 232 23.45 10.70 9.67
CA ALA A 232 23.37 10.56 8.22
C ALA A 232 22.05 9.91 7.78
N MET A 233 21.64 8.82 8.44
CA MET A 233 20.35 8.17 8.18
C MET A 233 19.18 9.12 8.45
N GLY A 234 19.17 9.79 9.60
CA GLY A 234 18.14 10.75 9.98
C GLY A 234 18.03 11.88 8.97
N THR A 235 19.16 12.40 8.47
CA THR A 235 19.19 13.45 7.45
C THR A 235 18.55 12.98 6.14
N VAL A 236 18.87 11.76 5.69
CA VAL A 236 18.28 11.16 4.48
C VAL A 236 16.77 10.98 4.63
N VAL A 237 16.31 10.45 5.76
CA VAL A 237 14.88 10.27 6.03
C VAL A 237 14.17 11.63 6.04
N VAL A 238 14.71 12.62 6.77
CA VAL A 238 14.14 13.98 6.82
C VAL A 238 14.09 14.60 5.42
N ALA A 239 15.14 14.47 4.61
CA ALA A 239 15.17 15.00 3.26
C ALA A 239 14.06 14.40 2.38
N VAL A 240 13.81 13.09 2.47
CA VAL A 240 12.72 12.42 1.75
C VAL A 240 11.36 12.95 2.18
N PHE A 241 11.12 13.07 3.49
CA PHE A 241 9.85 13.60 4.01
C PHE A 241 9.66 15.08 3.67
N VAL A 242 10.71 15.90 3.69
CA VAL A 242 10.64 17.29 3.25
C VAL A 242 10.34 17.38 1.75
N ALA A 243 10.92 16.51 0.92
CA ALA A 243 10.60 16.46 -0.50
C ALA A 243 9.13 16.06 -0.76
N ALA A 244 8.60 15.12 0.02
CA ALA A 244 7.20 14.68 -0.11
C ALA A 244 6.21 15.73 0.42
N PHE A 245 6.38 16.14 1.68
CA PHE A 245 5.39 16.94 2.42
C PHE A 245 5.68 18.44 2.42
N GLY A 246 6.91 18.87 2.16
CA GLY A 246 7.32 20.28 2.17
C GLY A 246 6.44 21.21 1.32
N PRO A 247 6.08 20.84 0.08
CA PRO A 247 5.16 21.65 -0.73
C PRO A 247 3.79 21.85 -0.05
N PHE A 248 3.27 20.81 0.61
CA PHE A 248 1.97 20.86 1.30
C PHE A 248 2.03 21.64 2.62
N VAL A 249 3.20 21.69 3.26
CA VAL A 249 3.47 22.62 4.37
C VAL A 249 3.46 24.06 3.86
N TYR A 250 4.15 24.34 2.74
CA TYR A 250 4.20 25.67 2.13
C TYR A 250 2.82 26.19 1.73
N TYR A 251 1.97 25.34 1.15
CA TYR A 251 0.60 25.70 0.79
C TYR A 251 -0.42 25.63 1.94
N GLY A 252 0.03 25.38 3.18
CA GLY A 252 -0.85 25.33 4.36
C GLY A 252 -1.83 24.14 4.39
N GLN A 253 -1.58 23.10 3.59
CA GLN A 253 -2.46 21.92 3.48
C GLN A 253 -2.12 20.78 4.45
N ILE A 254 -1.01 20.86 5.19
CA ILE A 254 -0.48 19.70 5.93
C ILE A 254 -1.48 19.07 6.91
N GLN A 255 -2.32 19.88 7.56
CA GLN A 255 -3.36 19.38 8.47
C GLN A 255 -4.39 18.53 7.73
N GLN A 256 -4.76 18.95 6.52
CA GLN A 256 -5.67 18.22 5.65
C GLN A 256 -5.04 16.93 5.11
N VAL A 257 -3.75 16.95 4.75
CA VAL A 257 -3.03 15.74 4.34
C VAL A 257 -3.06 14.70 5.47
N ILE A 258 -2.76 15.11 6.70
CA ILE A 258 -2.75 14.23 7.86
C ILE A 258 -4.16 13.69 8.18
N SER A 259 -5.19 14.54 8.14
CA SER A 259 -6.57 14.11 8.44
C SER A 259 -7.12 13.12 7.41
N ARG A 260 -6.77 13.29 6.13
CA ARG A 260 -7.12 12.36 5.04
C ARG A 260 -6.38 11.02 5.19
N MET A 261 -5.08 11.06 5.47
CA MET A 261 -4.26 9.85 5.63
C MET A 261 -4.62 9.06 6.89
N PHE A 262 -4.93 9.75 7.99
CA PHE A 262 -5.27 9.15 9.28
C PHE A 262 -6.66 9.63 9.71
N PRO A 263 -7.73 9.05 9.14
CA PRO A 263 -9.10 9.41 9.50
C PRO A 263 -9.42 8.85 10.89
N PHE A 264 -9.15 9.64 11.92
CA PHE A 264 -9.53 9.35 13.30
C PHE A 264 -11.07 9.40 13.41
N GLY A 265 -11.68 8.30 13.88
CA GLY A 265 -13.14 8.21 14.02
C GLY A 265 -13.78 6.98 13.37
N ARG A 266 -13.02 6.15 12.65
CA ARG A 266 -13.50 4.83 12.23
C ARG A 266 -13.49 3.90 13.44
N GLY A 267 -14.66 3.58 14.01
CA GLY A 267 -14.79 2.69 15.17
C GLY A 267 -14.04 1.35 15.02
N LEU A 268 -13.64 0.75 16.14
CA LEU A 268 -12.75 -0.44 16.20
C LEU A 268 -13.21 -1.66 15.37
N CYS A 269 -14.51 -1.79 15.11
CA CYS A 269 -15.13 -2.91 14.41
C CYS A 269 -15.67 -2.55 13.01
N HIS A 270 -15.19 -1.45 12.40
CA HIS A 270 -15.68 -0.92 11.12
C HIS A 270 -15.60 -1.89 9.93
N ALA A 271 -14.72 -2.88 9.98
CA ALA A 271 -14.56 -3.88 8.93
C ALA A 271 -14.73 -5.28 9.51
N TYR A 272 -15.93 -5.84 9.40
CA TYR A 272 -16.22 -7.21 9.84
C TYR A 272 -15.46 -8.29 9.04
N TRP A 273 -14.90 -7.89 7.88
CA TRP A 273 -14.09 -8.73 7.00
C TRP A 273 -12.62 -8.80 7.40
N ALA A 274 -12.15 -7.87 8.26
CA ALA A 274 -10.76 -7.86 8.69
C ALA A 274 -10.58 -8.90 9.82
N PRO A 275 -9.81 -9.99 9.60
CA PRO A 275 -9.55 -10.97 10.64
C PRO A 275 -8.61 -10.38 11.69
N ASN A 276 -9.16 -9.61 12.62
CA ASN A 276 -8.44 -9.00 13.72
C ASN A 276 -8.95 -9.53 15.07
N PHE A 277 -8.26 -9.16 16.15
CA PHE A 277 -8.61 -9.57 17.51
C PHE A 277 -10.08 -9.31 17.87
N TRP A 278 -10.67 -8.22 17.36
CA TRP A 278 -12.05 -7.84 17.66
C TRP A 278 -13.08 -8.82 17.10
N VAL A 279 -12.76 -9.60 16.06
CA VAL A 279 -13.63 -10.67 15.58
C VAL A 279 -13.88 -11.71 16.68
N LEU A 280 -12.85 -12.08 17.45
CA LEU A 280 -12.99 -13.00 18.58
C LEU A 280 -13.88 -12.40 19.68
N TYR A 281 -13.71 -11.10 19.93
CA TYR A 281 -14.52 -10.36 20.89
C TYR A 281 -16.00 -10.28 20.45
N ILE A 282 -16.27 -10.07 19.16
CA ILE A 282 -17.63 -10.10 18.58
C ILE A 282 -18.23 -11.50 18.65
N ILE A 283 -17.47 -12.55 18.32
CA ILE A 283 -17.94 -13.95 18.41
C ILE A 283 -18.33 -14.28 19.86
N LEU A 284 -17.50 -13.88 20.82
CA LEU A 284 -17.79 -14.06 22.24
C LEU A 284 -19.06 -13.31 22.65
N ASP A 285 -19.22 -12.05 22.24
CA ASP A 285 -20.42 -11.25 22.51
C ASP A 285 -21.69 -11.92 21.97
N LYS A 286 -21.66 -12.39 20.72
CA LYS A 286 -22.80 -13.08 20.08
C LYS A 286 -23.10 -14.42 20.75
N GLY A 287 -22.06 -15.16 21.14
CA GLY A 287 -22.18 -16.42 21.88
C GLY A 287 -22.84 -16.23 23.25
N LEU A 288 -22.41 -15.22 23.99
CA LEU A 288 -23.02 -14.85 25.28
C LEU A 288 -24.46 -14.36 25.12
N ALA A 289 -24.73 -13.54 24.11
CA ALA A 289 -26.08 -13.06 23.80
C ALA A 289 -27.03 -14.22 23.49
N PHE A 290 -26.57 -15.20 22.71
CA PHE A 290 -27.33 -16.42 22.41
C PHE A 290 -27.58 -17.25 23.67
N PHE A 291 -26.55 -17.47 24.49
CA PHE A 291 -26.64 -18.26 25.71
C PHE A 291 -27.60 -17.65 26.74
N PHE A 292 -27.50 -16.36 27.01
CA PHE A 292 -28.37 -15.67 27.96
C PHE A 292 -29.82 -15.56 27.47
N ARG A 293 -30.06 -15.39 26.16
CA ARG A 293 -31.42 -15.49 25.62
C ARG A 293 -32.03 -16.88 25.85
N LYS A 294 -31.23 -17.95 25.72
CA LYS A 294 -31.68 -19.32 26.00
C LYS A 294 -32.01 -19.53 27.48
N LEU A 295 -31.39 -18.78 28.39
CA LEU A 295 -31.68 -18.78 29.82
C LEU A 295 -32.87 -17.87 30.22
N GLY A 296 -33.56 -17.25 29.25
CA GLY A 296 -34.74 -16.43 29.50
C GLY A 296 -34.48 -14.94 29.73
N PHE A 297 -33.24 -14.46 29.56
CA PHE A 297 -32.92 -13.04 29.67
C PHE A 297 -33.29 -12.28 28.39
N ASN A 298 -33.92 -11.11 28.53
CA ASN A 298 -34.26 -10.24 27.41
C ASN A 298 -33.08 -9.36 26.99
N ILE A 299 -32.26 -9.85 26.05
CA ILE A 299 -31.13 -9.10 25.49
C ILE A 299 -31.57 -8.43 24.20
N GLN A 300 -31.44 -7.10 24.13
CA GLN A 300 -31.67 -6.33 22.91
C GLN A 300 -30.60 -6.66 21.86
N THR A 301 -31.02 -7.04 20.66
CA THR A 301 -30.10 -7.19 19.52
C THR A 301 -29.72 -5.80 19.02
N PRO A 302 -28.41 -5.48 18.90
CA PRO A 302 -28.00 -4.23 18.28
C PRO A 302 -28.57 -4.11 16.87
N ALA A 303 -29.10 -2.93 16.54
CA ALA A 303 -29.72 -2.63 15.24
C ALA A 303 -28.72 -2.56 14.07
N ALA A 304 -27.41 -2.61 14.35
CA ALA A 304 -26.38 -2.61 13.33
C ALA A 304 -26.45 -3.91 12.51
N SER A 305 -26.94 -3.79 11.27
CA SER A 305 -26.87 -4.86 10.28
C SER A 305 -25.42 -5.05 9.84
N PHE A 306 -24.83 -6.18 10.24
CA PHE A 306 -23.47 -6.58 9.85
C PHE A 306 -23.34 -6.91 8.35
N THR A 307 -24.43 -6.88 7.58
CA THR A 307 -24.46 -7.27 6.16
C THR A 307 -24.69 -6.09 5.21
N GLY A 308 -24.97 -4.88 5.72
CA GLY A 308 -25.44 -3.75 4.89
C GLY A 308 -24.36 -2.82 4.34
N GLY A 309 -23.09 -3.00 4.69
CA GLY A 309 -22.02 -2.03 4.36
C GLY A 309 -22.24 -0.62 4.94
N LEU A 310 -23.33 -0.41 5.70
CA LEU A 310 -23.72 0.85 6.31
C LEU A 310 -22.82 1.11 7.52
N VAL A 311 -21.87 2.00 7.28
CA VAL A 311 -21.04 2.64 8.31
C VAL A 311 -21.95 3.50 9.19
N GLY A 312 -22.02 3.17 10.48
CA GLY A 312 -22.71 3.99 11.46
C GLY A 312 -22.10 3.83 12.84
N ASP A 313 -22.27 4.85 13.69
CA ASP A 313 -21.73 4.93 15.05
C ASP A 313 -22.39 3.96 16.05
N SER A 314 -23.10 2.95 15.55
CA SER A 314 -23.85 2.00 16.37
C SER A 314 -22.94 0.86 16.82
N SER A 315 -22.86 0.66 18.14
CA SER A 315 -22.07 -0.43 18.75
C SER A 315 -22.57 -1.81 18.30
N PRO A 316 -21.67 -2.72 17.85
CA PRO A 316 -22.03 -4.08 17.45
C PRO A 316 -22.32 -5.04 18.63
N PHE A 317 -21.99 -4.63 19.87
CA PHE A 317 -22.02 -5.48 21.06
C PHE A 317 -23.36 -5.44 21.81
N ALA A 318 -23.85 -6.62 22.17
CA ALA A 318 -25.10 -6.84 22.90
C ALA A 318 -24.89 -7.10 24.40
N VAL A 319 -23.74 -7.67 24.79
CA VAL A 319 -23.44 -8.15 26.14
C VAL A 319 -22.13 -7.58 26.66
N LEU A 320 -21.08 -7.58 25.84
CA LEU A 320 -19.75 -7.14 26.23
C LEU A 320 -19.62 -5.61 26.25
N PRO A 321 -18.72 -5.06 27.09
CA PRO A 321 -18.48 -3.63 27.20
C PRO A 321 -18.20 -2.92 25.88
N ARG A 322 -18.74 -1.70 25.75
CA ARG A 322 -18.53 -0.83 24.60
C ARG A 322 -17.22 -0.08 24.74
N PHE A 323 -16.40 -0.06 23.70
CA PHE A 323 -15.22 0.80 23.60
C PHE A 323 -15.48 1.94 22.63
N LYS A 324 -15.58 3.18 23.13
CA LYS A 324 -15.51 4.39 22.30
C LYS A 324 -14.07 4.91 22.36
N PHE A 325 -13.42 5.07 21.21
CA PHE A 325 -12.16 5.80 21.13
C PHE A 325 -12.46 7.27 20.77
N GLY A 326 -12.17 8.18 21.71
CA GLY A 326 -11.98 9.61 21.45
C GLY A 326 -13.22 10.46 21.15
N GLU A 327 -14.04 10.77 22.17
CA GLU A 327 -14.62 12.11 22.26
C GLU A 327 -13.52 13.02 22.83
N ILE A 328 -12.81 13.76 21.98
CA ILE A 328 -12.08 14.93 22.48
C ILE A 328 -13.16 15.91 22.89
N HIS A 329 -13.30 16.06 24.21
CA HIS A 329 -14.22 16.94 24.88
C HIS A 329 -13.97 18.39 24.45
N SER A 330 -14.69 18.89 23.44
CA SER A 330 -14.83 20.33 23.20
C SER A 330 -15.78 20.91 24.26
N ARG A 331 -15.33 20.90 25.53
CA ARG A 331 -15.87 21.79 26.57
C ARG A 331 -15.17 23.14 26.44
N GLY A 332 -15.91 24.18 26.06
CA GLY A 332 -15.55 25.55 26.43
C GLY A 332 -15.75 26.64 25.37
N ARG A 333 -17.00 27.08 25.20
CA ARG A 333 -17.44 28.50 25.16
C ARG A 333 -18.96 28.49 24.95
N LEU A 334 -19.71 28.45 26.05
CA LEU A 334 -20.36 29.61 26.68
C LEU A 334 -21.23 30.40 25.70
N GLN A 335 -22.54 30.26 25.94
CA GLN A 335 -23.54 31.30 25.73
C GLN A 335 -22.98 32.66 26.19
N ASP A 336 -23.19 33.69 25.38
CA ASP A 336 -23.73 35.00 25.75
C ASP A 336 -23.71 35.91 24.51
N GLY A 337 -24.88 36.43 24.13
CA GLY A 337 -25.10 37.35 23.01
C GLY A 337 -26.33 37.03 22.19
#